data_AF-A0A3R9QM79-F1
#
_entry.id   AF-A0A3R9QM79-F1
#
_cell.length_a   1.000
_cell.length_b   1.000
_cell.length_c   1.000
_cell.angle_alpha   90.00
_cell.angle_beta   90.00
_cell.angle_gamma   90.00
#
_symmetry.space_group_name_H-M   'P 1'
#
loop_
_entity.id
_entity.type
_entity.pdbx_description
1 polymer ?
#
loop_
_entity_poly.entity_id
_entity_poly.type
_entity_poly.pdbx_seq_one_letter_code
_entity_poly.pdbx_strand_id
1 'polypeptide(L)'
;MRFAGVGLVMLAAICWGITGGIADILMNKGWDPIVISLYRGAVGFICFLLWFLFRFRKNWISSTRLYIWSLLAGIGVAGNFTFYFLSIQASSVAVAA
;
A
#
# COMPACT_ATOMS: atom_id res chain seq x y z
N MET A 1 13.30 -14.59 19.87
CA MET A 1 12.83 -13.64 18.82
C MET A 1 11.66 -14.15 17.96
N ARG A 2 11.11 -15.37 18.17
CA ARG A 2 9.97 -15.90 17.39
C ARG A 2 8.63 -15.17 17.63
N PHE A 3 8.33 -14.77 18.87
CA PHE A 3 7.05 -14.13 19.22
C PHE A 3 6.88 -12.71 18.67
N ALA A 4 7.98 -11.95 18.53
CA ALA A 4 7.93 -10.60 17.94
C ALA A 4 7.50 -10.62 16.47
N GLY A 5 7.95 -11.63 15.71
CA GLY A 5 7.52 -11.83 14.32
C GLY A 5 6.03 -12.16 14.21
N VAL A 6 5.52 -13.04 15.07
CA VAL A 6 4.08 -13.37 15.11
C VAL A 6 3.25 -12.14 15.47
N GLY A 7 3.69 -11.32 16.43
CA GLY A 7 3.02 -10.08 16.78
C GLY A 7 2.95 -9.09 15.62
N LEU A 8 4.04 -8.92 14.86
CA LEU A 8 4.07 -8.09 13.65
C LEU A 8 3.12 -8.61 12.56
N VAL A 9 3.03 -9.93 12.38
CA VAL A 9 2.10 -10.54 11.41
C VAL A 9 0.64 -10.32 11.83
N MET A 10 0.31 -10.51 13.11
CA MET A 10 -1.04 -10.24 13.61
C MET A 10 -1.41 -8.76 13.44
N LEU A 11 -0.50 -7.85 13.76
CA LEU A 11 -0.73 -6.42 13.58
C LEU A 11 -0.96 -6.07 12.11
N ALA A 12 -0.15 -6.63 11.21
CA ALA A 12 -0.31 -6.44 9.77
C ALA A 12 -1.67 -6.95 9.28
N ALA A 13 -2.12 -8.12 9.74
CA ALA A 13 -3.42 -8.67 9.40
C ALA A 13 -4.57 -7.77 9.89
N ILE A 14 -4.49 -7.26 11.12
CA ILE A 14 -5.47 -6.32 11.68
C ILE A 14 -5.51 -5.02 10.87
N CYS A 15 -4.35 -4.41 10.61
CA CYS A 15 -4.26 -3.17 9.82
C CYS A 15 -4.80 -3.37 8.40
N TRP A 16 -4.54 -4.53 7.79
CA TRP A 16 -5.04 -4.84 6.45
C TRP A 16 -6.56 -4.99 6.46
N GLY A 17 -7.11 -5.80 7.39
CA GLY A 17 -8.55 -6.05 7.50
C GLY A 17 -9.36 -4.78 7.80
N ILE A 18 -8.90 -3.94 8.72
CA ILE A 18 -9.55 -2.65 9.03
C ILE A 18 -9.58 -1.77 7.78
N THR A 19 -8.48 -1.71 7.02
CA THR A 19 -8.45 -0.87 5.82
C THR A 19 -9.37 -1.40 4.73
N GLY A 20 -9.48 -2.72 4.57
CA GLY A 20 -10.44 -3.34 3.65
C GLY A 20 -11.89 -3.03 4.02
N GLY A 21 -12.25 -3.16 5.29
CA GLY A 21 -13.59 -2.84 5.79
C GLY A 21 -13.94 -1.35 5.66
N ILE A 22 -12.98 -0.44 5.93
CA ILE A 22 -13.19 1.00 5.70
C ILE A 22 -13.35 1.29 4.21
N ALA A 23 -12.58 0.64 3.34
CA ALA A 23 -12.70 0.83 1.89
C ALA A 23 -14.09 0.40 1.38
N ASP A 24 -14.62 -0.74 1.86
CA ASP A 24 -15.97 -1.20 1.52
C ASP A 24 -17.06 -0.22 1.97
N ILE A 25 -16.96 0.31 3.19
CA ILE A 25 -17.88 1.35 3.68
C ILE A 25 -17.80 2.61 2.82
N LEU A 26 -16.59 3.01 2.41
CA LEU A 26 -16.38 4.21 1.62
C LEU A 26 -16.91 4.04 0.18
N MET A 27 -16.74 2.86 -0.41
CA MET A 27 -17.34 2.51 -1.71
C MET A 27 -18.87 2.46 -1.65
N ASN A 28 -19.45 1.91 -0.59
CA ASN A 28 -20.90 1.95 -0.36
C ASN A 28 -21.44 3.39 -0.21
N LYS A 29 -20.60 4.35 0.19
CA LYS A 29 -20.93 5.79 0.21
C LYS A 29 -20.74 6.48 -1.14
N GLY A 30 -20.48 5.73 -2.22
CA GLY A 30 -20.34 6.26 -3.58
C GLY A 30 -18.94 6.77 -3.93
N TRP A 31 -17.92 6.47 -3.12
CA TRP A 31 -16.54 6.79 -3.50
C TRP A 31 -16.03 5.79 -4.53
N ASP A 32 -15.44 6.32 -5.61
CA ASP A 32 -14.84 5.48 -6.64
C ASP A 32 -13.57 4.77 -6.09
N PRO A 33 -13.41 3.46 -6.31
CA PRO A 33 -12.25 2.67 -5.88
C PRO A 33 -10.91 3.26 -6.30
N ILE A 34 -10.85 3.89 -7.47
CA ILE A 34 -9.65 4.54 -7.99
C ILE A 34 -9.27 5.70 -7.07
N VAL A 35 -10.23 6.52 -6.64
CA VAL A 35 -10.00 7.64 -5.71
C VAL A 35 -9.48 7.14 -4.37
N ILE A 36 -10.05 6.06 -3.82
CA ILE A 36 -9.61 5.47 -2.55
C ILE A 36 -8.17 4.94 -2.66
N SER A 37 -7.86 4.23 -3.76
CA SER A 37 -6.52 3.71 -4.03
C SER A 37 -5.49 4.84 -4.17
N LEU A 38 -5.87 5.92 -4.85
CA LEU A 38 -5.02 7.08 -5.10
C LEU A 38 -4.72 7.85 -3.82
N TYR A 39 -5.73 8.06 -2.95
CA TYR A 39 -5.52 8.68 -1.64
C TYR A 39 -4.63 7.81 -0.74
N ARG A 40 -4.83 6.49 -0.73
CA ARG A 40 -3.99 5.58 0.06
C ARG A 40 -2.54 5.59 -0.42
N GLY A 41 -2.32 5.58 -1.74
CA GLY A 41 -1.00 5.72 -2.36
C GLY A 41 -0.36 7.09 -2.08
N ALA A 42 -1.12 8.18 -2.19
CA ALA A 42 -0.64 9.54 -1.96
C ALA A 42 -0.21 9.77 -0.50
N VAL A 43 -1.01 9.30 0.47
CA VAL A 43 -0.64 9.38 1.90
C VAL A 43 0.61 8.54 2.18
N GLY A 44 0.69 7.32 1.63
CA GLY A 44 1.88 6.48 1.73
C GLY A 44 3.13 7.15 1.14
N PHE A 45 2.98 7.80 -0.01
CA PHE A 45 4.04 8.56 -0.67
C PHE A 45 4.49 9.75 0.18
N ILE A 46 3.57 10.53 0.74
CA ILE A 46 3.90 11.67 1.63
C ILE A 46 4.65 11.17 2.87
N CYS A 47 4.17 10.11 3.53
CA CYS A 47 4.87 9.53 4.68
C CYS A 47 6.28 9.06 4.32
N PHE A 48 6.45 8.41 3.17
CA PHE A 48 7.75 7.96 2.69
C PHE A 48 8.67 9.13 2.34
N LEU A 49 8.13 10.18 1.73
CA LEU A 49 8.85 11.39 1.34
C LEU A 49 9.30 12.19 2.56
N LEU A 50 8.46 12.30 3.59
CA LEU A 50 8.82 12.84 4.90
C LEU A 50 9.94 12.02 5.55
N TRP A 51 9.77 10.70 5.63
CA TRP A 51 10.81 9.82 6.20
C TRP A 51 12.13 9.93 5.44
N PHE A 52 12.08 10.01 4.11
CA PHE A 52 13.24 10.19 3.24
C PHE A 52 13.96 11.52 3.48
N LEU A 53 13.22 12.63 3.59
CA LEU A 53 13.76 13.95 3.96
C LEU A 53 14.47 13.91 5.32
N PHE A 54 13.88 13.25 6.32
CA PHE A 54 14.48 13.13 7.65
C PHE A 54 15.69 12.18 7.69
N ARG A 55 15.77 11.17 6.81
CA ARG A 55 16.83 10.15 6.79
C ARG A 55 17.91 10.39 5.73
N PHE A 56 17.80 11.48 4.96
CA PHE A 56 18.68 11.84 3.83
C PHE A 56 20.19 11.84 4.17
N ARG A 57 20.55 12.01 5.44
CA ARG A 57 21.93 12.24 5.88
C ARG A 57 22.82 10.98 6.02
N LYS A 58 22.31 9.75 5.84
CA LYS A 58 23.06 8.52 6.22
C LYS A 58 23.34 7.51 5.11
N ASN A 59 22.59 7.48 4.00
CA ASN A 59 22.72 6.42 2.99
C ASN A 59 22.83 7.01 1.58
N TRP A 60 24.06 7.34 1.16
CA TRP A 60 24.35 7.70 -0.22
C TRP A 60 25.08 6.56 -0.92
N ILE A 61 24.33 5.50 -1.23
CA ILE A 61 24.76 4.45 -2.16
C ILE A 61 23.83 4.58 -3.36
N SER A 62 24.17 5.53 -4.23
CA SER A 62 23.41 5.82 -5.44
C SER A 62 23.92 4.89 -6.55
N SER A 63 23.31 3.72 -6.66
CA SER A 63 23.57 2.79 -7.77
C SER A 63 22.38 2.82 -8.73
N THR A 64 22.62 3.12 -10.00
CA THR A 64 21.59 3.18 -11.05
C THR A 64 20.75 1.91 -11.11
N ARG A 65 21.36 0.75 -10.78
CA ARG A 65 20.69 -0.55 -10.73
C ARG A 65 19.64 -0.60 -9.61
N LEU A 66 19.90 0.00 -8.45
CA LEU A 66 18.92 0.09 -7.35
C LEU A 66 17.71 0.92 -7.76
N TYR A 67 17.91 2.05 -8.43
CA TYR A 67 16.80 2.86 -8.93
C TYR A 67 15.93 2.11 -9.92
N ILE A 68 16.52 1.40 -10.89
CA ILE A 68 15.77 0.61 -11.87
C ILE A 68 14.93 -0.48 -11.17
N TRP A 69 15.54 -1.24 -10.25
CA TRP A 69 14.81 -2.28 -9.51
C TRP A 69 13.73 -1.72 -8.59
N SER A 70 13.97 -0.58 -7.93
CA SER A 70 12.95 0.10 -7.12
C SER A 70 11.79 0.63 -7.97
N LEU A 71 12.06 1.15 -9.17
CA LEU A 71 11.04 1.67 -10.08
C LEU A 71 10.16 0.51 -10.61
N LEU A 72 10.78 -0.61 -10.96
CA LEU A 72 10.10 -1.82 -11.41
C LEU A 72 9.25 -2.46 -10.28
N ALA A 73 9.78 -2.49 -9.06
CA ALA A 73 9.02 -2.91 -7.88
C ALA A 73 7.84 -1.97 -7.58
N GLY A 74 8.04 -0.65 -7.70
CA GLY A 74 7.00 0.35 -7.53
C GLY A 74 5.86 0.20 -8.54
N ILE A 75 6.19 -0.04 -9.81
CA ILE A 75 5.19 -0.33 -10.87
C ILE A 75 4.40 -1.60 -10.51
N GLY A 76 5.07 -2.66 -10.05
CA GLY A 76 4.41 -3.90 -9.63
C GLY A 76 3.44 -3.68 -8.47
N VAL A 77 3.83 -2.89 -7.45
CA VAL A 77 2.97 -2.54 -6.32
C VAL A 77 1.78 -1.69 -6.77
N ALA A 78 2.00 -0.67 -7.59
CA ALA A 78 0.92 0.18 -8.12
C ALA A 78 -0.07 -0.60 -8.99
N GLY A 79 0.44 -1.50 -9.84
CA GLY A 79 -0.38 -2.41 -10.63
C GLY A 79 -1.21 -3.34 -9.75
N ASN A 80 -0.59 -4.00 -8.76
CA ASN A 80 -1.29 -4.89 -7.83
C ASN A 80 -2.39 -4.16 -7.04
N PHE A 81 -2.12 -2.94 -6.55
CA PHE A 81 -3.14 -2.13 -5.89
C PHE A 81 -4.29 -1.76 -6.83
N THR A 82 -3.97 -1.37 -8.07
CA THR A 82 -4.99 -1.01 -9.07
C THR A 82 -5.88 -2.22 -9.38
N PHE A 83 -5.29 -3.38 -9.65
CA PHE A 83 -6.05 -4.62 -9.91
C PHE A 83 -6.86 -5.09 -8.70
N TYR A 84 -6.35 -4.93 -7.48
CA TYR A 84 -7.08 -5.27 -6.26
C TYR A 84 -8.36 -4.42 -6.11
N PHE A 85 -8.25 -3.10 -6.27
CA PHE A 85 -9.41 -2.20 -6.18
C PHE A 85 -10.37 -2.34 -7.38
N LEU A 86 -9.85 -2.64 -8.58
CA LEU A 86 -10.68 -2.94 -9.76
C LEU A 86 -11.46 -4.25 -9.58
N SER A 87 -10.85 -5.27 -8.97
CA SER A 87 -11.49 -6.55 -8.66
C SER A 87 -12.60 -6.40 -7.62
N ILE A 88 -12.38 -5.56 -6.60
CA ILE A 88 -13.42 -5.20 -5.63
C ILE A 88 -14.62 -4.54 -6.34
N GLN A 89 -14.36 -3.64 -7.29
CA GLN A 89 -15.40 -2.96 -8.06
C GLN A 89 -16.22 -3.93 -8.92
N ALA A 90 -15.55 -4.89 -9.57
CA ALA A 90 -16.18 -5.77 -10.55
C ALA A 90 -16.96 -6.95 -9.93
N SER A 91 -16.59 -7.41 -8.73
CA SER A 91 -17.08 -8.71 -8.23
C SER A 91 -17.44 -8.76 -6.74
N SER A 92 -17.28 -7.66 -5.98
CA SER A 92 -17.41 -7.56 -4.51
C SER A 92 -16.18 -8.03 -3.71
N VAL A 93 -16.00 -7.43 -2.52
CA VAL A 93 -14.86 -7.63 -1.59
C VAL A 93 -14.65 -9.11 -1.22
N ALA A 94 -15.71 -9.92 -1.19
CA ALA A 94 -15.64 -11.34 -0.83
C ALA A 94 -14.97 -12.22 -1.89
N VAL A 95 -14.92 -11.78 -3.15
CA VAL A 95 -14.30 -12.51 -4.27
C VAL A 95 -12.89 -11.98 -4.58
N ALA A 96 -12.57 -10.75 -4.15
CA ALA A 96 -11.30 -10.09 -4.41
C ALA A 96 -10.21 -10.32 -3.34
N ALA A 97 -10.56 -10.96 -2.22
CA ALA A 97 -9.65 -11.28 -1.11
C ALA A 97 -8.99 -12.66 -1.27
#